data_AF-A0A956DFC2-F1
#
_entry.id   AF-A0A956DFC2-F1
#
_cell.length_a   1.000
_cell.length_b   1.000
_cell.length_c   1.000
_cell.angle_alpha   90.00
_cell.angle_beta   90.00
_cell.angle_gamma   90.00
#
_symmetry.space_group_name_H-M   'P 1'
#
loop_
_entity.id
_entity.type
_entity.pdbx_description
1 polymer ?
#
loop_
_entity_poly.entity_id
_entity_poly.type
_entity_poly.pdbx_seq_one_letter_code
_entity_poly.pdbx_strand_id
1 'polypeptide(L)'
;MTEVRWGHEVSGVRFGIRAPSRELEAGGTVVIEVLAQNRSQTPIHLFGFQPGYPRSLRVSPPKQHRPWIRISFGDTNVFHPPEAFVRLLPGAIVSTGLDLSFVFDRRGAGSWDLAFAYDPVRASGRHDAWKAEGDVQTGICEVVVTVARSLRDAGIDEAAETRLDDLLLRGDPDLVRHLHPFGRGGAAFAARRVARILSAGGESTLGWRALDALSLLGDAGVEAVHEARGQLPHAETALAFAEDWLRHRRGQPTTDHHLPFVTRLERVLEQPDQRGNFLLTWTAVDSDIHGSRRLQVFGNGERIVTARLPGASVAHTRRSYLAPHQLQVLLEALRDAAVWLLRPLRDRGLPDEPRPTLEVQLALGEPFTRNVALWNGEWRLGPASSLADLLDRLSQSASPDSMLPPSMPPPSSLPPPPSR
;
A
#
# COMPACT_ATOMS: atom_id res chain seq x y z
N MET A 1 -29.80 12.30 5.54
CA MET A 1 -29.25 10.97 5.90
C MET A 1 -30.39 10.10 6.41
N THR A 2 -30.32 8.77 6.25
CA THR A 2 -31.37 7.87 6.76
C THR A 2 -31.32 7.73 8.28
N GLU A 3 -32.31 7.06 8.86
CA GLU A 3 -32.31 6.65 10.27
C GLU A 3 -31.12 5.71 10.57
N VAL A 4 -30.60 5.75 11.80
CA VAL A 4 -29.55 4.80 12.25
C VAL A 4 -30.15 3.42 12.49
N ARG A 5 -29.57 2.40 11.87
CA ARG A 5 -29.89 1.00 12.12
C ARG A 5 -28.99 0.45 13.22
N TRP A 6 -29.47 0.53 14.45
CA TRP A 6 -28.74 0.05 15.62
C TRP A 6 -28.82 -1.46 15.79
N GLY A 7 -27.70 -2.09 16.14
CA GLY A 7 -27.58 -3.52 16.45
C GLY A 7 -28.09 -3.90 17.83
N HIS A 8 -27.71 -5.06 18.36
CA HIS A 8 -27.92 -5.36 19.78
C HIS A 8 -26.82 -4.74 20.64
N GLU A 9 -27.11 -4.53 21.92
CA GLU A 9 -26.10 -4.16 22.90
C GLU A 9 -25.30 -5.38 23.31
N VAL A 10 -23.97 -5.27 23.30
CA VAL A 10 -23.03 -6.32 23.71
C VAL A 10 -22.00 -5.70 24.62
N SER A 11 -21.78 -6.28 25.80
CA SER A 11 -20.81 -5.81 26.79
C SER A 11 -20.90 -4.29 27.08
N GLY A 12 -22.13 -3.76 27.17
CA GLY A 12 -22.41 -2.35 27.45
C GLY A 12 -22.16 -1.39 26.27
N VAL A 13 -21.98 -1.89 25.05
CA VAL A 13 -21.75 -1.06 23.85
C VAL A 13 -22.71 -1.47 22.75
N ARG A 14 -23.21 -0.50 21.99
CA ARG A 14 -24.10 -0.72 20.85
C ARG A 14 -23.54 -0.03 19.61
N PHE A 15 -23.57 -0.72 18.48
CA PHE A 15 -23.12 -0.18 17.20
C PHE A 15 -24.31 0.13 16.29
N GLY A 16 -24.20 1.19 15.51
CA GLY A 16 -25.18 1.63 14.53
C GLY A 16 -24.56 1.82 13.17
N ILE A 17 -25.36 1.67 12.11
CA ILE A 17 -24.97 1.99 10.73
C ILE A 17 -25.99 2.95 10.14
N ARG A 18 -25.53 3.88 9.32
CA ARG A 18 -26.37 4.85 8.62
C ARG A 18 -25.87 5.02 7.19
N ALA A 19 -26.77 4.84 6.23
CA ALA A 19 -26.49 5.08 4.82
C ALA A 19 -26.74 6.55 4.43
N PRO A 20 -26.12 7.03 3.34
CA PRO A 20 -26.54 8.26 2.68
C PRO A 20 -28.03 8.20 2.32
N SER A 21 -28.75 9.33 2.48
CA SER A 21 -30.19 9.40 2.12
C SER A 21 -30.45 9.52 0.62
N ARG A 22 -29.40 9.69 -0.19
CA ARG A 22 -29.50 9.81 -1.64
C ARG A 22 -29.13 8.46 -2.26
N GLU A 23 -29.72 8.20 -3.42
CA GLU A 23 -29.24 7.19 -4.35
C GLU A 23 -27.76 7.45 -4.68
N LEU A 24 -26.98 6.37 -4.71
CA LEU A 24 -25.54 6.42 -4.94
C LEU A 24 -25.23 6.00 -6.38
N GLU A 25 -24.19 6.58 -6.96
CA GLU A 25 -23.72 6.20 -8.29
C GLU A 25 -22.50 5.29 -8.17
N ALA A 26 -22.46 4.16 -8.90
CA ALA A 26 -21.24 3.35 -8.94
C ALA A 26 -20.12 4.14 -9.63
N GLY A 27 -18.89 4.04 -9.11
CA GLY A 27 -17.78 4.91 -9.47
C GLY A 27 -17.75 6.26 -8.73
N GLY A 28 -18.85 6.64 -8.05
CA GLY A 28 -18.86 7.75 -7.11
C GLY A 28 -18.31 7.38 -5.74
N THR A 29 -18.08 8.38 -4.88
CA THR A 29 -17.67 8.15 -3.49
C THR A 29 -18.84 7.63 -2.66
N VAL A 30 -18.73 6.39 -2.18
CA VAL A 30 -19.72 5.72 -1.32
C VAL A 30 -19.20 5.62 0.10
N VAL A 31 -19.62 6.54 0.96
CA VAL A 31 -19.28 6.52 2.39
C VAL A 31 -20.51 6.18 3.22
N ILE A 32 -20.43 5.11 4.00
CA ILE A 32 -21.43 4.79 5.03
C ILE A 32 -20.94 5.30 6.39
N GLU A 33 -21.85 5.71 7.25
CA GLU A 33 -21.50 6.11 8.61
C GLU A 33 -21.72 4.93 9.57
N VAL A 34 -20.72 4.64 10.39
CA VAL A 34 -20.82 3.70 11.51
C VAL A 34 -20.73 4.48 12.81
N LEU A 35 -21.57 4.12 13.78
CA LEU A 35 -21.66 4.75 15.09
C LEU A 35 -21.39 3.72 16.18
N ALA A 36 -20.79 4.15 17.28
CA ALA A 36 -20.68 3.38 18.52
C ALA A 36 -21.20 4.21 19.68
N GLN A 37 -22.01 3.59 20.54
CA GLN A 37 -22.54 4.18 21.76
C GLN A 37 -22.06 3.38 22.97
N ASN A 38 -21.40 4.06 23.91
CA ASN A 38 -21.07 3.46 25.20
C ASN A 38 -22.27 3.58 26.14
N ARG A 39 -22.90 2.46 26.47
CA ARG A 39 -24.01 2.37 27.44
C ARG A 39 -23.59 1.78 28.79
N SER A 40 -22.31 1.43 28.93
CA SER A 40 -21.73 0.98 30.18
C SER A 40 -21.53 2.15 31.16
N GLN A 41 -21.17 1.83 32.39
CA GLN A 41 -20.89 2.82 33.44
C GLN A 41 -19.43 3.29 33.45
N THR A 42 -18.57 2.73 32.59
CA THR A 42 -17.13 3.04 32.55
C THR A 42 -16.70 3.54 31.17
N PRO A 43 -15.66 4.38 31.08
CA PRO A 43 -15.06 4.72 29.79
C PRO A 43 -14.48 3.48 29.10
N ILE A 44 -14.56 3.46 27.77
CA ILE A 44 -13.99 2.39 26.94
C ILE A 44 -13.03 2.97 25.89
N HIS A 45 -12.12 2.15 25.36
CA HIS A 45 -11.24 2.54 24.26
C HIS A 45 -11.60 1.75 23.01
N LEU A 46 -12.11 2.43 21.99
CA LEU A 46 -12.62 1.82 20.76
C LEU A 46 -11.71 2.09 19.57
N PHE A 47 -11.42 1.04 18.82
CA PHE A 47 -10.65 1.12 17.58
C PHE A 47 -11.50 1.59 16.40
N GLY A 48 -10.88 2.27 15.43
CA GLY A 48 -11.47 2.58 14.12
C GLY A 48 -12.33 3.85 14.07
N PHE A 49 -12.55 4.50 15.22
CA PHE A 49 -13.29 5.76 15.34
C PHE A 49 -12.39 6.99 15.46
N GLN A 50 -11.07 6.79 15.59
CA GLN A 50 -10.12 7.90 15.70
C GLN A 50 -10.04 8.68 14.38
N PRO A 51 -10.38 9.98 14.36
CA PRO A 51 -10.18 10.81 13.18
C PRO A 51 -8.70 10.86 12.82
N GLY A 52 -8.37 10.80 11.54
CA GLY A 52 -6.96 10.77 11.15
C GLY A 52 -6.37 9.37 11.06
N TYR A 53 -6.92 8.39 11.77
CA TYR A 53 -6.26 7.11 11.93
C TYR A 53 -6.63 6.12 10.80
N PRO A 54 -5.63 5.51 10.15
CA PRO A 54 -5.84 4.55 9.07
C PRO A 54 -6.34 3.20 9.59
N ARG A 55 -7.19 2.54 8.81
CA ARG A 55 -7.77 1.23 9.13
C ARG A 55 -8.10 0.46 7.86
N SER A 56 -7.89 -0.84 7.88
CA SER A 56 -8.27 -1.73 6.79
C SER A 56 -9.73 -2.10 6.92
N LEU A 57 -10.42 -2.25 5.78
CA LEU A 57 -11.77 -2.82 5.74
C LEU A 57 -11.72 -4.23 5.20
N ARG A 58 -12.43 -5.14 5.87
CA ARG A 58 -12.73 -6.47 5.37
C ARG A 58 -14.19 -6.49 4.91
N VAL A 59 -14.39 -6.72 3.62
CA VAL A 59 -15.73 -6.80 3.03
C VAL A 59 -15.99 -8.22 2.57
N SER A 60 -17.04 -8.84 3.11
CA SER A 60 -17.43 -10.22 2.77
C SER A 60 -18.75 -10.24 2.02
N PRO A 61 -18.85 -11.01 0.92
CA PRO A 61 -20.09 -11.11 0.17
C PRO A 61 -21.23 -11.74 0.99
N PRO A 62 -22.50 -11.56 0.55
CA PRO A 62 -23.64 -12.29 1.10
C PRO A 62 -23.39 -13.80 1.09
N LYS A 63 -23.88 -14.49 2.12
CA LYS A 63 -23.85 -15.95 2.27
C LYS A 63 -25.26 -16.46 2.56
N GLN A 64 -25.52 -17.75 2.38
CA GLN A 64 -26.85 -18.35 2.64
C GLN A 64 -27.38 -18.05 4.06
N HIS A 65 -26.54 -18.17 5.09
CA HIS A 65 -26.90 -17.88 6.49
C HIS A 65 -26.78 -16.39 6.86
N ARG A 66 -26.36 -15.54 5.92
CA ARG A 66 -26.08 -14.12 6.12
C ARG A 66 -26.30 -13.37 4.80
N PRO A 67 -27.55 -13.18 4.35
CA PRO A 67 -27.88 -12.64 3.03
C PRO A 67 -27.63 -11.13 2.87
N TRP A 68 -26.57 -10.60 3.50
CA TRP A 68 -26.14 -9.20 3.42
C TRP A 68 -24.61 -9.11 3.29
N ILE A 69 -24.11 -7.96 2.85
CA ILE A 69 -22.68 -7.67 2.80
C ILE A 69 -22.17 -7.44 4.24
N ARG A 70 -21.11 -8.15 4.64
CA ARG A 70 -20.43 -7.88 5.94
C ARG A 70 -19.35 -6.86 5.70
N ILE A 71 -19.28 -5.87 6.57
CA ILE A 71 -18.14 -4.97 6.65
C ILE A 71 -17.58 -5.09 8.06
N SER A 72 -16.27 -5.24 8.19
CA SER A 72 -15.60 -5.15 9.48
C SER A 72 -14.22 -4.52 9.33
N PHE A 73 -13.57 -4.22 10.45
CA PHE A 73 -12.16 -3.86 10.44
C PHE A 73 -11.31 -5.09 10.12
N GLY A 74 -10.39 -4.93 9.17
CA GLY A 74 -9.48 -6.00 8.73
C GLY A 74 -8.27 -6.20 9.65
N ASP A 75 -8.04 -5.27 10.59
CA ASP A 75 -6.81 -5.17 11.36
C ASP A 75 -6.80 -6.03 12.66
N THR A 76 -7.59 -7.11 12.71
CA THR A 76 -7.74 -7.94 13.93
C THR A 76 -6.45 -8.64 14.37
N ASN A 77 -5.49 -8.80 13.45
CA ASN A 77 -4.22 -9.49 13.68
C ASN A 77 -3.03 -8.52 13.90
N VAL A 78 -3.32 -7.23 14.00
CA VAL A 78 -2.38 -6.11 13.97
C VAL A 78 -2.34 -5.45 15.36
N PHE A 79 -1.18 -4.93 15.81
CA PHE A 79 -1.02 -4.36 17.16
C PHE A 79 -1.00 -2.83 17.11
N HIS A 80 -2.12 -2.21 17.46
CA HIS A 80 -2.25 -0.77 17.31
C HIS A 80 -1.75 0.02 18.54
N PRO A 81 -1.05 1.15 18.34
CA PRO A 81 -0.64 2.05 19.42
C PRO A 81 -1.85 2.78 20.05
N PRO A 82 -1.70 3.35 21.27
CA PRO A 82 -2.81 3.96 22.01
C PRO A 82 -3.57 5.07 21.27
N GLU A 83 -2.90 5.84 20.43
CA GLU A 83 -3.50 6.90 19.60
C GLU A 83 -4.48 6.38 18.54
N ALA A 84 -4.52 5.07 18.29
CA ALA A 84 -5.50 4.43 17.41
C ALA A 84 -6.91 4.36 17.99
N PHE A 85 -7.03 4.54 19.31
CA PHE A 85 -8.25 4.27 20.05
C PHE A 85 -8.90 5.57 20.50
N VAL A 86 -10.21 5.67 20.27
CA VAL A 86 -11.02 6.74 20.87
C VAL A 86 -11.45 6.31 22.26
N ARG A 87 -11.13 7.15 23.25
CA ARG A 87 -11.72 7.02 24.58
C ARG A 87 -13.17 7.51 24.54
N LEU A 88 -14.12 6.58 24.64
CA LEU A 88 -15.56 6.86 24.64
C LEU A 88 -16.12 6.83 26.07
N LEU A 89 -16.59 7.98 26.56
CA LEU A 89 -17.16 8.13 27.89
C LEU A 89 -18.56 7.47 28.00
N PRO A 90 -19.02 7.12 29.23
CA PRO A 90 -20.39 6.65 29.45
C PRO A 90 -21.44 7.56 28.82
N GLY A 91 -22.40 6.98 28.10
CA GLY A 91 -23.47 7.69 27.40
C GLY A 91 -23.07 8.35 26.08
N ALA A 92 -21.76 8.47 25.79
CA ALA A 92 -21.29 9.15 24.59
C ALA A 92 -21.49 8.31 23.32
N ILE A 93 -21.61 9.01 22.19
CA ILE A 93 -21.67 8.44 20.84
C ILE A 93 -20.50 8.98 20.04
N VAL A 94 -19.84 8.12 19.28
CA VAL A 94 -18.84 8.49 18.28
C VAL A 94 -19.23 7.90 16.93
N SER A 95 -18.89 8.58 15.84
CA SER A 95 -19.12 8.08 14.48
C SER A 95 -17.87 8.17 13.60
N THR A 96 -17.86 7.36 12.55
CA THR A 96 -16.79 7.31 11.55
C THR A 96 -17.38 6.94 10.19
N GLY A 97 -16.83 7.51 9.11
CA GLY A 97 -17.23 7.17 7.75
C GLY A 97 -16.39 6.01 7.20
N LEU A 98 -17.01 4.97 6.64
CA LEU A 98 -16.33 3.90 5.93
C LEU A 98 -16.52 4.10 4.42
N ASP A 99 -15.42 4.30 3.71
CA ASP A 99 -15.42 4.37 2.25
C ASP A 99 -15.52 2.94 1.66
N LEU A 100 -16.62 2.68 0.96
CA LEU A 100 -16.96 1.43 0.31
C LEU A 100 -17.05 1.59 -1.22
N SER A 101 -16.50 2.67 -1.80
CA SER A 101 -16.60 2.94 -3.24
C SER A 101 -16.14 1.73 -4.06
N PHE A 102 -15.00 1.13 -3.67
CA PHE A 102 -14.45 -0.07 -4.31
C PHE A 102 -15.38 -1.31 -4.26
N VAL A 103 -16.25 -1.41 -3.24
CA VAL A 103 -17.18 -2.54 -3.09
C VAL A 103 -18.27 -2.48 -4.15
N PHE A 104 -18.76 -1.27 -4.44
CA PHE A 104 -19.85 -1.05 -5.36
C PHE A 104 -19.39 -0.93 -6.81
N ASP A 105 -18.11 -0.64 -7.05
CA ASP A 105 -17.50 -0.79 -8.38
C ASP A 105 -17.60 -2.24 -8.90
N ARG A 106 -17.52 -3.24 -8.02
CA ARG A 106 -17.67 -4.67 -8.37
C ARG A 106 -19.13 -5.11 -8.51
N ARG A 107 -20.02 -4.51 -7.72
CA ARG A 107 -21.39 -5.00 -7.53
C ARG A 107 -22.39 -4.37 -8.49
N GLY A 108 -22.11 -3.17 -8.97
CA GLY A 108 -22.99 -2.43 -9.88
C GLY A 108 -24.25 -1.89 -9.18
N ALA A 109 -25.14 -1.33 -10.00
CA ALA A 109 -26.45 -0.86 -9.54
C ALA A 109 -27.27 -1.99 -8.93
N GLY A 110 -28.06 -1.60 -7.94
CA GLY A 110 -28.93 -2.48 -7.19
C GLY A 110 -29.18 -1.95 -5.80
N SER A 111 -30.12 -2.60 -5.13
CA SER A 111 -30.26 -2.48 -3.68
C SER A 111 -29.36 -3.52 -3.01
N TRP A 112 -28.59 -3.06 -2.04
CA TRP A 112 -27.62 -3.86 -1.31
C TRP A 112 -27.83 -3.73 0.20
N ASP A 113 -28.14 -4.85 0.84
CA ASP A 113 -28.17 -4.93 2.30
C ASP A 113 -26.75 -5.04 2.88
N LEU A 114 -26.46 -4.21 3.87
CA LEU A 114 -25.16 -4.15 4.54
C LEU A 114 -25.33 -4.21 6.06
N ALA A 115 -24.37 -4.83 6.73
CA ALA A 115 -24.19 -4.70 8.16
C ALA A 115 -22.71 -4.56 8.50
N PHE A 116 -22.43 -3.72 9.50
CA PHE A 116 -21.10 -3.62 10.08
C PHE A 116 -21.00 -4.58 11.27
N ALA A 117 -19.89 -5.32 11.33
CA ALA A 117 -19.51 -6.17 12.44
C ALA A 117 -18.23 -5.63 13.07
N TYR A 118 -18.22 -5.44 14.39
CA TYR A 118 -17.03 -5.00 15.10
C TYR A 118 -16.22 -6.23 15.54
N ASP A 119 -15.12 -6.48 14.84
CA ASP A 119 -14.16 -7.51 15.23
C ASP A 119 -13.14 -6.88 16.20
N PRO A 120 -12.92 -7.45 17.40
CA PRO A 120 -11.99 -6.88 18.37
C PRO A 120 -10.55 -6.80 17.84
N VAL A 121 -9.92 -5.65 18.06
CA VAL A 121 -8.55 -5.34 17.61
C VAL A 121 -7.59 -5.32 18.80
N ARG A 122 -6.33 -5.68 18.56
CA ARG A 122 -5.29 -5.75 19.60
C ARG A 122 -4.62 -4.39 19.76
N ALA A 123 -4.36 -4.00 21.01
CA ALA A 123 -3.59 -2.81 21.34
C ALA A 123 -2.19 -3.18 21.83
N SER A 124 -1.22 -2.31 21.56
CA SER A 124 0.15 -2.41 22.08
C SER A 124 0.29 -1.70 23.44
N GLY A 125 1.45 -1.80 24.09
CA GLY A 125 1.79 -0.95 25.23
C GLY A 125 0.95 -1.13 26.50
N ARG A 126 0.40 -2.32 26.77
CA ARG A 126 -0.54 -2.60 27.88
C ARG A 126 -1.84 -1.77 27.82
N HIS A 127 -2.19 -1.20 26.66
CA HIS A 127 -3.43 -0.46 26.49
C HIS A 127 -4.64 -1.40 26.51
N ASP A 128 -5.68 -1.03 27.26
CA ASP A 128 -6.89 -1.84 27.43
C ASP A 128 -7.98 -1.42 26.42
N ALA A 129 -7.93 -2.04 25.25
CA ALA A 129 -8.92 -1.85 24.19
C ALA A 129 -10.20 -2.62 24.51
N TRP A 130 -11.34 -2.02 24.17
CA TRP A 130 -12.64 -2.66 24.32
C TRP A 130 -12.76 -3.91 23.46
N LYS A 131 -13.23 -4.99 24.09
CA LYS A 131 -13.49 -6.29 23.47
C LYS A 131 -14.86 -6.77 23.90
N ALA A 132 -15.58 -7.37 22.96
CA ALA A 132 -16.89 -7.92 23.23
C ALA A 132 -16.79 -9.36 23.72
N GLU A 133 -17.74 -9.76 24.57
CA GLU A 133 -17.96 -11.16 24.99
C GLU A 133 -18.91 -11.92 24.04
N GLY A 134 -19.01 -11.48 22.78
CA GLY A 134 -19.90 -12.08 21.78
C GLY A 134 -19.82 -11.37 20.43
N ASP A 135 -20.63 -11.84 19.48
CA ASP A 135 -20.69 -11.25 18.13
C ASP A 135 -21.35 -9.88 18.16
N VAL A 136 -20.61 -8.87 17.69
CA VAL A 136 -21.08 -7.49 17.62
C VAL A 136 -21.43 -7.13 16.20
N GLN A 137 -22.70 -6.84 15.95
CA GLN A 137 -23.17 -6.40 14.64
C GLN A 137 -24.16 -5.25 14.78
N THR A 138 -24.16 -4.33 13.82
CA THR A 138 -25.21 -3.34 13.63
C THR A 138 -26.52 -3.97 13.15
N GLY A 139 -27.58 -3.17 13.05
CA GLY A 139 -28.73 -3.52 12.23
C GLY A 139 -28.34 -3.61 10.75
N ILE A 140 -29.25 -4.15 9.93
CA ILE A 140 -29.08 -4.19 8.47
C ILE A 140 -29.56 -2.86 7.90
N CYS A 141 -28.76 -2.28 7.01
CA CYS A 141 -29.09 -1.07 6.29
C CYS A 141 -29.00 -1.31 4.79
N GLU A 142 -30.02 -0.85 4.08
CA GLU A 142 -30.08 -0.86 2.63
C GLU A 142 -29.28 0.31 2.05
N VAL A 143 -28.54 0.04 0.98
CA VAL A 143 -27.91 1.05 0.13
C VAL A 143 -28.36 0.83 -1.31
N VAL A 144 -28.92 1.87 -1.92
CA VAL A 144 -29.34 1.84 -3.32
C VAL A 144 -28.27 2.50 -4.18
N VAL A 145 -27.73 1.73 -5.12
CA VAL A 145 -26.81 2.21 -6.16
C VAL A 145 -27.54 2.21 -7.49
N THR A 146 -27.64 3.34 -8.19
CA THR A 146 -28.57 3.50 -9.31
C THR A 146 -27.97 3.34 -10.69
N VAL A 147 -26.66 3.51 -10.85
CA VAL A 147 -25.98 3.31 -12.13
C VAL A 147 -24.93 2.22 -11.99
N ALA A 148 -25.10 1.11 -12.71
CA ALA A 148 -24.07 0.10 -12.85
C ALA A 148 -23.19 0.54 -14.02
N ARG A 149 -21.91 0.82 -13.77
CA ARG A 149 -20.93 0.90 -14.86
C ARG A 149 -20.57 -0.54 -15.24
N SER A 150 -21.50 -1.29 -15.84
CA SER A 150 -21.29 -2.70 -16.19
C SER A 150 -20.30 -2.84 -17.36
N LEU A 151 -19.63 -3.99 -17.45
CA LEU A 151 -18.84 -4.40 -18.63
C LEU A 151 -19.53 -5.52 -19.43
N ARG A 152 -20.82 -5.77 -19.16
CA ARG A 152 -21.63 -6.79 -19.85
C ARG A 152 -21.67 -6.56 -21.36
N ASP A 153 -21.76 -5.31 -21.81
CA ASP A 153 -21.75 -4.97 -23.24
C ASP A 153 -20.41 -5.30 -23.92
N ALA A 154 -19.34 -5.41 -23.13
CA ALA A 154 -18.04 -5.88 -23.59
C ALA A 154 -17.82 -7.40 -23.37
N GLY A 155 -18.88 -8.14 -23.03
CA GLY A 155 -18.86 -9.57 -22.79
C GLY A 155 -18.35 -9.99 -21.41
N ILE A 156 -18.15 -9.05 -20.47
CA ILE A 156 -17.70 -9.33 -19.11
C ILE A 156 -18.91 -9.26 -18.17
N ASP A 157 -19.53 -10.41 -17.94
CA ASP A 157 -20.54 -10.61 -16.89
C ASP A 157 -19.90 -10.83 -15.51
N GLU A 158 -20.70 -11.01 -14.46
CA GLU A 158 -20.24 -11.15 -13.09
C GLU A 158 -19.38 -12.41 -12.87
N ALA A 159 -19.63 -13.47 -13.65
CA ALA A 159 -18.86 -14.71 -13.59
C ALA A 159 -17.48 -14.52 -14.23
N ALA A 160 -17.43 -13.88 -15.40
CA ALA A 160 -16.19 -13.49 -16.05
C ALA A 160 -15.38 -12.52 -15.18
N GLU A 161 -16.04 -11.54 -14.58
CA GLU A 161 -15.43 -10.56 -13.70
C GLU A 161 -14.81 -11.23 -12.46
N THR A 162 -15.53 -12.14 -11.82
CA THR A 162 -15.01 -12.91 -10.68
C THR A 162 -13.81 -13.77 -11.08
N ARG A 163 -13.85 -14.41 -12.25
CA ARG A 163 -12.73 -15.20 -12.77
C ARG A 163 -11.50 -14.33 -13.05
N LEU A 164 -11.67 -13.15 -13.64
CA LEU A 164 -10.57 -12.23 -13.93
C LEU A 164 -9.97 -11.63 -12.65
N ASP A 165 -10.81 -11.27 -11.66
CA ASP A 165 -10.34 -10.85 -10.33
C ASP A 165 -9.53 -11.96 -9.65
N ASP A 166 -9.94 -13.23 -9.77
CA ASP A 166 -9.21 -14.39 -9.25
C ASP A 166 -7.84 -14.57 -9.93
N LEU A 167 -7.76 -14.40 -11.26
CA LEU A 167 -6.50 -14.45 -12.00
C LEU A 167 -5.55 -13.34 -11.57
N LEU A 168 -6.05 -12.11 -11.40
CA LEU A 168 -5.30 -10.99 -10.83
C LEU A 168 -4.81 -11.32 -9.41
N LEU A 169 -5.66 -11.86 -8.54
CA LEU A 169 -5.31 -12.17 -7.15
C LEU A 169 -4.27 -13.30 -7.02
N ARG A 170 -4.23 -14.23 -7.98
CA ARG A 170 -3.19 -15.27 -8.03
C ARG A 170 -1.91 -14.82 -8.73
N GLY A 171 -1.97 -13.72 -9.49
CA GLY A 171 -0.83 -13.20 -10.25
C GLY A 171 -0.56 -14.06 -11.48
N ASP A 172 -1.63 -14.40 -12.21
CA ASP A 172 -1.54 -15.26 -13.38
C ASP A 172 -0.63 -14.65 -14.47
N PRO A 173 0.41 -15.35 -14.94
CA PRO A 173 1.35 -14.82 -15.92
C PRO A 173 0.72 -14.64 -17.32
N ASP A 174 -0.39 -15.33 -17.60
CA ASP A 174 -1.13 -15.28 -18.86
C ASP A 174 -2.37 -14.37 -18.77
N LEU A 175 -2.51 -13.54 -17.72
CA LEU A 175 -3.65 -12.64 -17.52
C LEU A 175 -4.01 -11.82 -18.77
N VAL A 176 -3.00 -11.31 -19.48
CA VAL A 176 -3.21 -10.51 -20.71
C VAL A 176 -3.90 -11.33 -21.80
N ARG A 177 -3.58 -12.62 -21.93
CA ARG A 177 -4.26 -13.54 -22.86
C ARG A 177 -5.72 -13.76 -22.48
N HIS A 178 -6.05 -13.67 -21.19
CA HIS A 178 -7.43 -13.72 -20.71
C HIS A 178 -8.19 -12.41 -20.92
N LEU A 179 -7.50 -11.26 -20.98
CA LEU A 179 -8.11 -9.94 -21.23
C LEU A 179 -8.34 -9.66 -22.70
N HIS A 180 -7.44 -10.13 -23.59
CA HIS A 180 -7.50 -9.89 -25.03
C HIS A 180 -8.85 -10.23 -25.70
N PRO A 181 -9.51 -11.36 -25.39
CA PRO A 181 -10.80 -11.72 -25.99
C PRO A 181 -11.91 -10.69 -25.78
N PHE A 182 -11.80 -9.85 -24.74
CA PHE A 182 -12.77 -8.80 -24.43
C PHE A 182 -12.44 -7.45 -25.11
N GLY A 183 -11.37 -7.38 -25.90
CA GLY A 183 -10.96 -6.16 -26.60
C GLY A 183 -10.80 -4.97 -25.65
N ARG A 184 -11.45 -3.83 -25.97
CA ARG A 184 -11.47 -2.63 -25.11
C ARG A 184 -12.05 -2.91 -23.71
N GLY A 185 -12.97 -3.86 -23.59
CA GLY A 185 -13.54 -4.27 -22.31
C GLY A 185 -12.51 -4.86 -21.35
N GLY A 186 -11.52 -5.59 -21.87
CA GLY A 186 -10.43 -6.15 -21.05
C GLY A 186 -9.53 -5.06 -20.47
N ALA A 187 -9.21 -4.04 -21.26
CA ALA A 187 -8.46 -2.88 -20.78
C ALA A 187 -9.29 -2.04 -19.80
N ALA A 188 -10.58 -1.80 -20.08
CA ALA A 188 -11.48 -1.10 -19.17
C ALA A 188 -11.65 -1.84 -17.83
N PHE A 189 -11.71 -3.17 -17.86
CA PHE A 189 -11.69 -4.01 -16.66
C PHE A 189 -10.45 -3.72 -15.81
N ALA A 190 -9.25 -3.85 -16.39
CA ALA A 190 -8.01 -3.64 -15.66
C ALA A 190 -7.85 -2.19 -15.17
N ALA A 191 -8.22 -1.19 -15.99
CA ALA A 191 -8.16 0.22 -15.61
C ALA A 191 -9.03 0.53 -14.38
N ARG A 192 -10.24 -0.02 -14.30
CA ARG A 192 -11.10 0.16 -13.11
C ARG A 192 -10.51 -0.48 -11.86
N ARG A 193 -9.73 -1.55 -11.99
CA ARG A 193 -9.08 -2.23 -10.86
C ARG A 193 -7.91 -1.44 -10.29
N VAL A 194 -7.31 -0.52 -11.05
CA VAL A 194 -6.26 0.39 -10.53
C VAL A 194 -6.77 1.20 -9.33
N ALA A 195 -8.05 1.55 -9.28
CA ALA A 195 -8.67 2.22 -8.13
C ALA A 195 -8.43 1.47 -6.80
N ARG A 196 -8.31 0.14 -6.86
CA ARG A 196 -8.11 -0.71 -5.68
C ARG A 196 -6.74 -0.55 -5.03
N ILE A 197 -5.77 0.11 -5.69
CA ILE A 197 -4.50 0.52 -5.07
C ILE A 197 -4.74 1.36 -3.81
N LEU A 198 -5.81 2.15 -3.79
CA LEU A 198 -6.20 2.99 -2.65
C LEU A 198 -6.73 2.18 -1.46
N SER A 199 -7.08 0.91 -1.67
CA SER A 199 -7.54 -0.01 -0.63
C SER A 199 -6.38 -0.75 0.03
N ALA A 200 -6.62 -1.30 1.22
CA ALA A 200 -5.62 -2.08 1.98
C ALA A 200 -5.59 -3.57 1.59
N GLY A 201 -4.49 -4.24 1.92
CA GLY A 201 -4.37 -5.70 1.81
C GLY A 201 -4.49 -6.24 0.38
N GLY A 202 -5.21 -7.35 0.21
CA GLY A 202 -5.33 -8.06 -1.08
C GLY A 202 -5.93 -7.22 -2.21
N GLU A 203 -6.77 -6.23 -1.90
CA GLU A 203 -7.33 -5.32 -2.89
C GLU A 203 -6.25 -4.42 -3.51
N SER A 204 -5.27 -3.98 -2.70
CA SER A 204 -4.12 -3.23 -3.23
C SER A 204 -3.32 -4.07 -4.21
N THR A 205 -3.04 -5.33 -3.87
CA THR A 205 -2.29 -6.26 -4.72
C THR A 205 -2.96 -6.44 -6.07
N LEU A 206 -4.29 -6.55 -6.06
CA LEU A 206 -5.09 -6.67 -7.28
C LEU A 206 -4.98 -5.39 -8.13
N GLY A 207 -5.04 -4.21 -7.52
CA GLY A 207 -4.89 -2.94 -8.23
C GLY A 207 -3.52 -2.75 -8.86
N TRP A 208 -2.44 -3.13 -8.17
CA TRP A 208 -1.08 -3.07 -8.72
C TRP A 208 -0.88 -4.05 -9.88
N ARG A 209 -1.38 -5.27 -9.76
CA ARG A 209 -1.31 -6.25 -10.86
C ARG A 209 -2.17 -5.86 -12.05
N ALA A 210 -3.26 -5.14 -11.82
CA ALA A 210 -4.05 -4.57 -12.90
C ALA A 210 -3.27 -3.47 -13.66
N LEU A 211 -2.48 -2.66 -12.95
CA LEU A 211 -1.57 -1.69 -13.58
C LEU A 211 -0.50 -2.39 -14.43
N ASP A 212 0.10 -3.47 -13.93
CA ASP A 212 1.05 -4.27 -14.71
C ASP A 212 0.40 -4.85 -15.97
N ALA A 213 -0.82 -5.38 -15.87
CA ALA A 213 -1.57 -5.88 -17.01
C ALA A 213 -1.85 -4.78 -18.06
N LEU A 214 -2.20 -3.56 -17.62
CA LEU A 214 -2.39 -2.41 -18.51
C LEU A 214 -1.10 -2.04 -19.25
N SER A 215 0.07 -2.18 -18.61
CA SER A 215 1.36 -1.92 -19.26
C SER A 215 1.63 -2.86 -20.43
N LEU A 216 1.16 -4.10 -20.33
CA LEU A 216 1.29 -5.13 -21.37
C LEU A 216 0.24 -4.99 -22.47
N LEU A 217 -0.89 -4.33 -22.19
CA LEU A 217 -1.94 -4.00 -23.17
C LEU A 217 -1.59 -2.78 -24.05
N GLY A 218 -0.51 -2.06 -23.74
CA GLY A 218 -0.01 -0.94 -24.56
C GLY A 218 -1.00 0.23 -24.63
N ASP A 219 -1.27 0.71 -25.85
CA ASP A 219 -2.11 1.88 -26.14
C ASP A 219 -3.52 1.74 -25.57
N ALA A 220 -4.11 0.54 -25.67
CA ALA A 220 -5.41 0.25 -25.10
C ALA A 220 -5.42 0.43 -23.57
N GLY A 221 -4.30 0.15 -22.90
CA GLY A 221 -4.16 0.36 -21.46
C GLY A 221 -4.17 1.84 -21.07
N VAL A 222 -3.44 2.68 -21.81
CA VAL A 222 -3.39 4.14 -21.57
C VAL A 222 -4.75 4.79 -21.83
N GLU A 223 -5.39 4.44 -22.95
CA GLU A 223 -6.74 4.92 -23.29
C GLU A 223 -7.75 4.52 -22.21
N ALA A 224 -7.70 3.27 -21.74
CA ALA A 224 -8.61 2.79 -20.72
C ALA A 224 -8.43 3.49 -19.37
N VAL A 225 -7.18 3.79 -18.95
CA VAL A 225 -6.93 4.58 -17.73
C VAL A 225 -7.46 6.00 -17.89
N HIS A 226 -7.21 6.64 -19.03
CA HIS A 226 -7.71 7.99 -19.31
C HIS A 226 -9.24 8.04 -19.25
N GLU A 227 -9.92 7.06 -19.86
CA GLU A 227 -11.38 6.94 -19.81
C GLU A 227 -11.86 6.68 -18.36
N ALA A 228 -11.18 5.80 -17.63
CA ALA A 228 -11.52 5.46 -16.24
C ALA A 228 -11.42 6.67 -15.31
N ARG A 229 -10.52 7.64 -15.54
CA ARG A 229 -10.44 8.89 -14.75
C ARG A 229 -11.72 9.70 -14.81
N GLY A 230 -12.33 9.80 -16.00
CA GLY A 230 -13.64 10.43 -16.17
C GLY A 230 -14.78 9.64 -15.51
N GLN A 231 -14.55 8.35 -15.21
CA GLN A 231 -15.56 7.45 -14.66
C GLN A 231 -15.46 7.24 -13.15
N LEU A 232 -14.26 7.36 -12.58
CA LEU A 232 -13.95 7.02 -11.19
C LEU A 232 -13.25 8.21 -10.51
N PRO A 233 -13.97 9.32 -10.25
CA PRO A 233 -13.37 10.52 -9.64
C PRO A 233 -12.77 10.24 -8.26
N HIS A 234 -13.30 9.26 -7.51
CA HIS A 234 -12.76 8.86 -6.22
C HIS A 234 -11.37 8.22 -6.31
N ALA A 235 -10.99 7.73 -7.50
CA ALA A 235 -9.74 7.03 -7.77
C ALA A 235 -8.71 7.89 -8.53
N GLU A 236 -8.97 9.19 -8.67
CA GLU A 236 -8.19 10.12 -9.49
C GLU A 236 -6.68 10.06 -9.19
N THR A 237 -6.28 10.03 -7.91
CA THR A 237 -4.85 9.95 -7.53
C THR A 237 -4.17 8.69 -8.06
N ALA A 238 -4.83 7.54 -7.98
CA ALA A 238 -4.29 6.26 -8.45
C ALA A 238 -4.29 6.18 -9.98
N LEU A 239 -5.35 6.66 -10.64
CA LEU A 239 -5.47 6.62 -12.09
C LEU A 239 -4.55 7.64 -12.78
N ALA A 240 -4.38 8.84 -12.22
CA ALA A 240 -3.40 9.80 -12.69
C ALA A 240 -1.96 9.26 -12.57
N PHE A 241 -1.65 8.59 -11.45
CA PHE A 241 -0.36 7.89 -11.31
C PHE A 241 -0.18 6.78 -12.35
N ALA A 242 -1.20 5.96 -12.58
CA ALA A 242 -1.16 4.90 -13.58
C ALA A 242 -0.92 5.47 -14.98
N GLU A 243 -1.59 6.56 -15.34
CA GLU A 243 -1.42 7.22 -16.63
C GLU A 243 0.02 7.73 -16.81
N ASP A 244 0.56 8.47 -15.83
CA ASP A 244 1.94 8.97 -15.85
C ASP A 244 2.95 7.81 -15.99
N TRP A 245 2.74 6.74 -15.23
CA TRP A 245 3.62 5.58 -15.22
C TRP A 245 3.57 4.79 -16.53
N LEU A 246 2.38 4.54 -17.09
CA LEU A 246 2.21 3.87 -18.37
C LEU A 246 2.85 4.67 -19.51
N ARG A 247 2.71 6.00 -19.51
CA ARG A 247 3.39 6.88 -20.48
C ARG A 247 4.91 6.75 -20.39
N HIS A 248 5.46 6.78 -19.18
CA HIS A 248 6.89 6.58 -18.95
C HIS A 248 7.36 5.21 -19.48
N ARG A 249 6.64 4.12 -19.18
CA ARG A 249 6.96 2.77 -19.67
C ARG A 249 6.97 2.66 -21.19
N ARG A 250 6.22 3.53 -21.89
CA ARG A 250 6.23 3.65 -23.36
C ARG A 250 7.34 4.54 -23.90
N GLY A 251 8.21 5.09 -23.06
CA GLY A 251 9.28 6.00 -23.45
C GLY A 251 8.79 7.39 -23.86
N GLN A 252 7.58 7.78 -23.45
CA GLN A 252 7.10 9.14 -23.70
C GLN A 252 7.89 10.17 -22.87
N PRO A 253 8.06 11.41 -23.36
CA PRO A 253 8.73 12.46 -22.61
C PRO A 253 8.07 12.71 -21.25
N THR A 254 8.90 12.97 -20.23
CA THR A 254 8.42 13.38 -18.91
C THR A 254 7.90 14.82 -18.94
N THR A 255 7.14 15.23 -17.93
CA THR A 255 6.65 16.61 -17.82
C THR A 255 7.78 17.58 -17.44
N ASP A 256 7.61 18.87 -17.79
CA ASP A 256 8.59 19.93 -17.49
C ASP A 256 8.95 20.01 -16.00
N HIS A 257 7.99 19.68 -15.12
CA HIS A 257 8.21 19.64 -13.67
C HIS A 257 9.26 18.57 -13.25
N HIS A 258 9.30 17.42 -13.92
CA HIS A 258 10.23 16.33 -13.61
C HIS A 258 11.51 16.36 -14.44
N LEU A 259 11.50 17.07 -15.58
CA LEU A 259 12.59 17.11 -16.54
C LEU A 259 13.97 17.44 -15.94
N PRO A 260 14.14 18.42 -15.02
CA PRO A 260 15.44 18.70 -14.41
C PRO A 260 16.02 17.51 -13.63
N PHE A 261 15.17 16.81 -12.88
CA PHE A 261 15.58 15.65 -12.09
C PHE A 261 15.96 14.48 -13.01
N VAL A 262 15.10 14.15 -13.98
CA VAL A 262 15.34 13.05 -14.94
C VAL A 262 16.62 13.29 -15.74
N THR A 263 16.79 14.51 -16.28
CA THR A 263 17.99 14.88 -17.03
C THR A 263 19.25 14.73 -16.19
N ARG A 264 19.19 15.10 -14.90
CA ARG A 264 20.34 14.94 -13.99
C ARG A 264 20.60 13.47 -13.68
N LEU A 265 19.56 12.64 -13.53
CA LEU A 265 19.70 11.20 -13.29
C LEU A 265 20.40 10.52 -14.46
N GLU A 266 19.97 10.79 -15.69
CA GLU A 266 20.61 10.27 -16.91
C GLU A 266 22.09 10.69 -17.00
N ARG A 267 22.42 11.95 -16.68
CA ARG A 267 23.82 12.39 -16.63
C ARG A 267 24.65 11.62 -15.60
N VAL A 268 24.10 11.35 -14.41
CA VAL A 268 24.79 10.60 -13.34
C VAL A 268 24.95 9.12 -13.69
N LEU A 269 24.03 8.57 -14.49
CA LEU A 269 24.09 7.23 -15.08
C LEU A 269 25.20 7.14 -16.14
N GLU A 270 25.21 8.08 -17.10
CA GLU A 270 26.13 8.09 -18.24
C GLU A 270 27.56 8.51 -17.86
N GLN A 271 27.72 9.37 -16.84
CA GLN A 271 28.99 10.00 -16.47
C GLN A 271 29.30 9.75 -14.99
N PRO A 272 29.99 8.64 -14.65
CA PRO A 272 30.25 8.26 -13.26
C PRO A 272 31.03 9.29 -12.44
N ASP A 273 31.85 10.11 -13.09
CA ASP A 273 32.58 11.24 -12.50
C ASP A 273 31.65 12.35 -11.98
N GLN A 274 30.43 12.47 -12.51
CA GLN A 274 29.44 13.43 -12.04
C GLN A 274 28.67 13.00 -10.79
N ARG A 275 28.97 11.82 -10.23
CA ARG A 275 28.32 11.28 -9.02
C ARG A 275 28.69 12.03 -7.74
N GLY A 276 29.62 12.98 -7.74
CA GLY A 276 30.10 13.65 -6.51
C GLY A 276 29.01 14.19 -5.56
N ASN A 277 27.85 14.60 -6.10
CA ASN A 277 26.71 15.09 -5.33
C ASN A 277 25.55 14.10 -5.19
N PHE A 278 25.73 12.84 -5.60
CA PHE A 278 24.73 11.79 -5.43
C PHE A 278 24.66 11.37 -3.96
N LEU A 279 23.45 11.43 -3.41
CA LEU A 279 23.10 10.88 -2.11
C LEU A 279 21.74 10.18 -2.23
N LEU A 280 21.69 8.93 -1.79
CA LEU A 280 20.46 8.21 -1.55
C LEU A 280 20.32 7.93 -0.06
N THR A 281 19.22 8.35 0.54
CA THR A 281 18.83 7.92 1.89
C THR A 281 17.61 7.02 1.78
N TRP A 282 17.67 5.85 2.40
CA TRP A 282 16.57 4.91 2.48
C TRP A 282 16.29 4.56 3.94
N THR A 283 15.09 4.87 4.44
CA THR A 283 14.62 4.43 5.76
C THR A 283 13.62 3.32 5.54
N ALA A 284 14.02 2.07 5.76
CA ALA A 284 13.17 0.91 5.51
C ALA A 284 12.04 0.79 6.56
N VAL A 285 12.37 1.14 7.80
CA VAL A 285 11.49 1.07 8.97
C VAL A 285 11.90 2.16 9.93
N ASP A 286 10.94 2.86 10.52
CA ASP A 286 11.16 3.75 11.66
C ASP A 286 9.89 3.78 12.53
N SER A 287 9.85 2.94 13.56
CA SER A 287 8.76 2.93 14.53
C SER A 287 9.22 2.39 15.89
N ASP A 288 8.48 2.73 16.96
CA ASP A 288 8.76 2.20 18.30
C ASP A 288 8.58 0.68 18.39
N ILE A 289 7.69 0.12 17.55
CA ILE A 289 7.36 -1.31 17.52
C ILE A 289 8.43 -2.11 16.76
N HIS A 290 8.94 -1.57 15.65
CA HIS A 290 9.83 -2.30 14.74
C HIS A 290 11.30 -1.84 14.79
N GLY A 291 11.59 -0.78 15.56
CA GLY A 291 12.90 -0.14 15.59
C GLY A 291 13.10 0.79 14.39
N SER A 292 14.35 1.17 14.13
CA SER A 292 14.69 1.98 12.97
C SER A 292 15.80 1.36 12.14
N ARG A 293 15.74 1.55 10.81
CA ARG A 293 16.78 1.10 9.88
C ARG A 293 16.91 2.10 8.74
N ARG A 294 18.07 2.72 8.64
CA ARG A 294 18.42 3.73 7.64
C ARG A 294 19.68 3.32 6.88
N LEU A 295 19.62 3.39 5.57
CA LEU A 295 20.69 3.23 4.60
C LEU A 295 21.01 4.60 4.00
N GLN A 296 22.28 4.91 3.84
CA GLN A 296 22.77 6.04 3.06
C GLN A 296 23.79 5.54 2.04
N VAL A 297 23.67 5.96 0.79
CA VAL A 297 24.61 5.66 -0.29
C VAL A 297 25.08 6.96 -0.91
N PHE A 298 26.39 7.14 -0.98
CA PHE A 298 27.01 8.32 -1.59
C PHE A 298 27.54 7.99 -2.99
N GLY A 299 27.75 9.01 -3.81
CA GLY A 299 28.20 8.84 -5.19
C GLY A 299 29.61 8.25 -5.38
N ASN A 300 30.43 8.29 -4.34
CA ASN A 300 31.71 7.57 -4.30
C ASN A 300 31.56 6.07 -3.95
N GLY A 301 30.34 5.59 -3.74
CA GLY A 301 30.02 4.22 -3.35
C GLY A 301 30.03 3.96 -1.85
N GLU A 302 30.33 4.94 -0.99
CA GLU A 302 30.24 4.76 0.46
C GLU A 302 28.79 4.41 0.84
N ARG A 303 28.64 3.32 1.61
CA ARG A 303 27.37 2.79 2.11
C ARG A 303 27.39 2.77 3.63
N ILE A 304 26.48 3.52 4.24
CA ILE A 304 26.30 3.60 5.69
C ILE A 304 24.94 3.01 6.06
N VAL A 305 24.91 2.05 6.97
CA VAL A 305 23.68 1.48 7.51
C VAL A 305 23.63 1.75 9.00
N THR A 306 22.56 2.39 9.46
CA THR A 306 22.27 2.68 10.87
C THR A 306 21.00 1.93 11.26
N ALA A 307 21.08 1.08 12.28
CA ALA A 307 19.94 0.29 12.77
C ALA A 307 19.79 0.41 14.29
N ARG A 308 18.54 0.53 14.75
CA ARG A 308 18.17 0.53 16.17
C ARG A 308 17.09 -0.54 16.37
N LEU A 309 17.34 -1.51 17.24
CA LEU A 309 16.35 -2.52 17.60
C LEU A 309 15.21 -1.89 18.44
N PRO A 310 13.99 -2.47 18.44
CA PRO A 310 12.91 -2.03 19.32
C PRO A 310 13.36 -1.95 20.78
N GLY A 311 13.11 -0.82 21.44
CA GLY A 311 13.48 -0.60 22.85
C GLY A 311 14.98 -0.36 23.13
N ALA A 312 15.85 -0.39 22.12
CA ALA A 312 17.27 -0.10 22.30
C ALA A 312 17.53 1.42 22.40
N SER A 313 18.36 1.84 23.36
CA SER A 313 18.73 3.25 23.55
C SER A 313 19.79 3.76 22.57
N VAL A 314 20.57 2.85 21.97
CA VAL A 314 21.70 3.17 21.08
C VAL A 314 21.52 2.47 19.73
N ALA A 315 21.76 3.21 18.65
CA ALA A 315 21.78 2.67 17.29
C ALA A 315 23.17 2.09 16.95
N HIS A 316 23.21 1.01 16.18
CA HIS A 316 24.41 0.46 15.59
C HIS A 316 24.61 0.99 14.16
N THR A 317 25.78 1.56 13.88
CA THR A 317 26.16 2.02 12.55
C THR A 317 27.25 1.12 11.95
N ARG A 318 27.10 0.75 10.68
CA ARG A 318 28.11 0.02 9.89
C ARG A 318 28.39 0.77 8.59
N ARG A 319 29.67 0.86 8.23
CA ARG A 319 30.14 1.43 6.96
C ARG A 319 30.73 0.36 6.07
N SER A 320 30.54 0.51 4.77
CA SER A 320 31.05 -0.39 3.72
C SER A 320 31.06 0.36 2.39
N TYR A 321 31.56 -0.25 1.32
CA TYR A 321 31.57 0.35 -0.01
C TYR A 321 30.82 -0.55 -1.00
N LEU A 322 30.04 0.08 -1.87
CA LEU A 322 29.47 -0.56 -3.05
C LEU A 322 30.53 -0.58 -4.17
N ALA A 323 30.64 -1.71 -4.85
CA ALA A 323 31.42 -1.77 -6.07
C ALA A 323 30.78 -0.88 -7.16
N PRO A 324 31.56 -0.38 -8.15
CA PRO A 324 31.04 0.52 -9.19
C PRO A 324 29.81 -0.03 -9.93
N HIS A 325 29.78 -1.34 -10.19
CA HIS A 325 28.63 -2.01 -10.83
C HIS A 325 27.39 -2.05 -9.92
N GLN A 326 27.55 -2.16 -8.60
CA GLN A 326 26.42 -2.13 -7.66
C GLN A 326 25.80 -0.73 -7.59
N LEU A 327 26.64 0.31 -7.65
CA LEU A 327 26.17 1.69 -7.73
C LEU A 327 25.46 1.97 -9.06
N GLN A 328 25.96 1.41 -10.17
CA GLN A 328 25.29 1.47 -11.48
C GLN A 328 23.89 0.83 -11.41
N VAL A 329 23.80 -0.40 -10.89
CA VAL A 329 22.52 -1.12 -10.73
C VAL A 329 21.53 -0.32 -9.86
N LEU A 330 22.01 0.35 -8.80
CA LEU A 330 21.16 1.20 -7.98
C LEU A 330 20.59 2.39 -8.78
N LEU A 331 21.43 3.08 -9.55
CA LEU A 331 20.99 4.21 -10.38
C LEU A 331 20.02 3.77 -11.49
N GLU A 332 20.27 2.62 -12.12
CA GLU A 332 19.37 2.02 -13.11
C GLU A 332 18.03 1.66 -12.49
N ALA A 333 18.03 1.06 -11.29
CA ALA A 333 16.81 0.76 -10.57
C ALA A 333 16.01 2.02 -10.20
N LEU A 334 16.67 3.16 -9.90
CA LEU A 334 15.98 4.44 -9.68
C LEU A 334 15.27 4.94 -10.94
N ARG A 335 15.92 4.78 -12.10
CA ARG A 335 15.34 5.15 -13.40
C ARG A 335 14.18 4.24 -13.76
N ASP A 336 14.37 2.93 -13.68
CA ASP A 336 13.38 1.94 -14.12
C ASP A 336 12.13 1.93 -13.21
N ALA A 337 12.30 2.25 -11.91
CA ALA A 337 11.20 2.46 -10.97
C ALA A 337 10.50 3.82 -11.16
N ALA A 338 10.99 4.67 -12.06
CA ALA A 338 10.53 6.04 -12.27
C ALA A 338 10.42 6.84 -10.97
N VAL A 339 11.52 6.92 -10.19
CA VAL A 339 11.51 7.49 -8.82
C VAL A 339 10.91 8.90 -8.74
N TRP A 340 10.95 9.68 -9.82
CA TRP A 340 10.35 11.01 -9.89
C TRP A 340 8.81 11.02 -9.92
N LEU A 341 8.17 9.92 -10.32
CA LEU A 341 6.71 9.75 -10.32
C LEU A 341 6.17 9.21 -8.99
N LEU A 342 7.03 8.56 -8.21
CA LEU A 342 6.64 7.95 -6.95
C LEU A 342 6.09 9.00 -5.98
N ARG A 343 4.91 8.72 -5.45
CA ARG A 343 4.18 9.57 -4.51
C ARG A 343 3.22 8.70 -3.70
N PRO A 344 2.94 9.03 -2.43
CA PRO A 344 1.90 8.34 -1.69
C PRO A 344 0.58 8.49 -2.44
N LEU A 345 -0.06 7.37 -2.76
CA LEU A 345 -1.33 7.35 -3.49
C LEU A 345 -2.51 7.37 -2.52
N ARG A 346 -2.31 6.83 -1.32
CA ARG A 346 -3.24 6.93 -0.20
C ARG A 346 -2.93 8.15 0.67
N ASP A 347 -3.98 8.85 1.07
CA ASP A 347 -3.90 9.93 2.06
C ASP A 347 -3.33 9.44 3.41
N ARG A 348 -3.56 8.17 3.74
CA ARG A 348 -3.14 7.51 4.97
C ARG A 348 -2.88 6.03 4.68
N GLY A 349 -1.83 5.44 5.24
CA GLY A 349 -1.55 4.01 5.11
C GLY A 349 -1.51 3.35 6.46
N LEU A 350 -1.39 2.02 6.48
CA LEU A 350 -1.79 1.26 7.65
C LEU A 350 -0.87 1.51 8.85
N PRO A 351 -1.37 1.41 10.09
CA PRO A 351 -0.59 1.77 11.27
C PRO A 351 0.64 0.90 11.55
N ASP A 352 0.58 -0.39 11.20
CA ASP A 352 1.71 -1.32 11.31
C ASP A 352 2.51 -1.42 9.99
N GLU A 353 2.06 -0.73 8.94
CA GLU A 353 2.93 -0.53 7.78
C GLU A 353 3.93 0.54 8.16
N PRO A 354 5.23 0.23 8.33
CA PRO A 354 6.21 1.29 8.41
C PRO A 354 6.02 2.19 7.18
N ARG A 355 6.25 3.48 7.39
CA ARG A 355 6.24 4.47 6.33
C ARG A 355 7.69 4.68 5.90
N PRO A 356 8.21 3.81 5.04
CA PRO A 356 9.55 3.99 4.56
C PRO A 356 9.71 5.33 3.84
N THR A 357 10.91 5.89 3.91
CA THR A 357 11.24 7.15 3.26
C THR A 357 12.44 6.95 2.35
N LEU A 358 12.32 7.36 1.09
CA LEU A 358 13.40 7.42 0.12
C LEU A 358 13.66 8.88 -0.20
N GLU A 359 14.90 9.29 -0.02
CA GLU A 359 15.42 10.55 -0.49
C GLU A 359 16.51 10.28 -1.53
N VAL A 360 16.40 10.91 -2.69
CA VAL A 360 17.39 10.87 -3.76
C VAL A 360 17.79 12.29 -4.10
N GLN A 361 19.05 12.60 -3.90
CA GLN A 361 19.67 13.86 -4.26
C GLN A 361 20.71 13.61 -5.36
N LEU A 362 20.55 14.27 -6.51
CA LEU A 362 21.44 14.09 -7.67
C LEU A 362 22.40 15.28 -7.90
N ALA A 363 22.09 16.41 -7.27
CA ALA A 363 22.90 17.62 -7.20
C ALA A 363 22.45 18.44 -5.98
N LEU A 364 23.13 19.56 -5.71
CA LEU A 364 22.77 20.42 -4.59
C LEU A 364 21.47 21.19 -4.87
N GLY A 365 20.54 21.13 -3.91
CA GLY A 365 19.30 21.90 -3.91
C GLY A 365 18.17 21.33 -4.77
N GLU A 366 16.98 21.90 -4.59
CA GLU A 366 15.88 21.76 -5.54
C GLU A 366 16.28 22.36 -6.90
N PRO A 367 15.96 21.72 -8.05
CA PRO A 367 14.98 20.65 -8.30
C PRO A 367 15.57 19.22 -8.36
N PHE A 368 16.80 19.01 -7.86
CA PHE A 368 17.54 17.75 -8.02
C PHE A 368 17.37 16.78 -6.85
N THR A 369 16.48 17.13 -5.92
CA THR A 369 16.13 16.32 -4.76
C THR A 369 14.73 15.76 -4.95
N ARG A 370 14.55 14.49 -4.59
CA ARG A 370 13.24 13.85 -4.46
C ARG A 370 13.16 13.19 -3.12
N ASN A 371 12.17 13.58 -2.32
CA ASN A 371 11.84 12.95 -1.06
C ASN A 371 10.46 12.31 -1.18
N VAL A 372 10.41 11.00 -1.02
CA VAL A 372 9.22 10.18 -1.21
C VAL A 372 8.99 9.38 0.07
N ALA A 373 7.81 9.55 0.66
CA ALA A 373 7.34 8.73 1.76
C ALA A 373 6.13 7.92 1.28
N LEU A 374 6.35 6.64 0.97
CA LEU A 374 5.31 5.71 0.50
C LEU A 374 4.88 4.78 1.63
N TRP A 375 3.73 4.15 1.44
CA TRP A 375 3.29 3.05 2.28
C TRP A 375 3.90 1.73 1.79
N ASN A 376 4.20 0.80 2.70
CA ASN A 376 4.83 -0.48 2.35
C ASN A 376 4.09 -1.23 1.23
N GLY A 377 2.76 -1.19 1.25
CA GLY A 377 1.93 -1.80 0.21
C GLY A 377 2.08 -1.14 -1.17
N GLU A 378 2.30 0.18 -1.24
CA GLU A 378 2.52 0.88 -2.52
C GLU A 378 3.89 0.56 -3.10
N TRP A 379 4.89 0.41 -2.23
CA TRP A 379 6.27 0.22 -2.64
C TRP A 379 6.57 -1.20 -3.10
N ARG A 380 6.14 -2.19 -2.30
CA ARG A 380 6.54 -3.60 -2.50
C ARG A 380 5.68 -4.35 -3.51
N LEU A 381 4.50 -3.82 -3.80
CA LEU A 381 3.56 -4.45 -4.74
C LEU A 381 3.47 -3.72 -6.08
N GLY A 382 3.92 -2.47 -6.15
CA GLY A 382 3.85 -1.63 -7.33
C GLY A 382 5.14 -1.60 -8.17
N PRO A 383 5.25 -0.62 -9.08
CA PRO A 383 6.38 -0.48 -10.00
C PRO A 383 7.76 -0.35 -9.36
N ALA A 384 7.81 0.14 -8.12
CA ALA A 384 9.06 0.31 -7.37
C ALA A 384 9.46 -0.93 -6.55
N SER A 385 8.77 -2.07 -6.70
CA SER A 385 9.02 -3.30 -5.93
C SER A 385 10.47 -3.78 -6.04
N SER A 386 11.03 -3.83 -7.26
CA SER A 386 12.42 -4.24 -7.49
C SER A 386 13.43 -3.29 -6.83
N LEU A 387 13.15 -1.98 -6.86
CA LEU A 387 13.96 -0.97 -6.16
C LEU A 387 13.84 -1.15 -4.64
N ALA A 388 12.63 -1.36 -4.12
CA ALA A 388 12.40 -1.61 -2.69
C ALA A 388 13.20 -2.81 -2.20
N ASP A 389 13.13 -3.92 -2.94
CA ASP A 389 13.84 -5.16 -2.62
C ASP A 389 15.36 -4.95 -2.66
N LEU A 390 15.86 -4.20 -3.64
CA LEU A 390 17.27 -3.83 -3.71
C LEU A 390 17.70 -3.00 -2.49
N LEU A 391 16.94 -1.96 -2.17
CA LEU A 391 17.22 -1.07 -1.04
C LEU A 391 17.12 -1.82 0.31
N ASP A 392 16.14 -2.73 0.45
CA ASP A 392 15.99 -3.59 1.63
C ASP A 392 17.20 -4.52 1.77
N ARG A 393 17.66 -5.18 0.70
CA ARG A 393 18.90 -5.98 0.72
C ARG A 393 20.12 -5.13 1.05
N LEU A 394 20.24 -3.93 0.50
CA LEU A 394 21.35 -3.03 0.78
C LEU A 394 21.33 -2.49 2.22
N SER A 395 20.14 -2.34 2.81
CA SER A 395 19.92 -1.91 4.19
C SER A 395 20.19 -3.01 5.22
N GLN A 396 20.24 -4.27 4.78
CA GLN A 396 20.62 -5.36 5.68
C GLN A 396 22.10 -5.21 6.03
N SER A 397 22.37 -5.21 7.32
CA SER A 397 23.69 -5.54 7.83
C SER A 397 24.02 -6.94 7.30
N ALA A 398 24.91 -7.04 6.31
CA ALA A 398 25.40 -8.33 5.84
C ALA A 398 25.73 -9.22 7.05
N SER A 399 25.24 -10.46 7.06
CA SER A 399 25.61 -11.48 8.06
C SER A 399 27.14 -11.46 8.27
N PRO A 400 27.67 -11.77 9.47
CA PRO A 400 29.11 -11.89 9.68
C PRO A 400 29.85 -12.85 8.72
N ASP A 401 29.14 -13.67 7.93
CA ASP A 401 29.74 -14.70 7.06
C ASP A 401 30.11 -14.25 5.63
N SER A 402 30.45 -12.98 5.43
CA SER A 402 31.11 -12.55 4.17
C SER A 402 32.34 -11.71 4.46
N MET A 403 33.22 -12.27 5.27
CA MET A 403 34.66 -12.29 5.00
C MET A 403 35.19 -13.66 5.42
N LEU A 404 35.38 -14.58 4.46
CA LEU A 404 36.53 -15.45 4.62
C LEU A 404 37.74 -14.51 4.48
N PRO A 405 38.62 -14.38 5.49
CA PRO A 405 39.85 -13.64 5.32
C PRO A 405 40.62 -14.24 4.14
N PRO A 406 41.42 -13.44 3.39
CA PRO A 406 42.28 -13.99 2.36
C PRO A 406 43.06 -15.16 2.97
N SER A 407 43.03 -16.32 2.31
CA SER A 407 43.80 -17.49 2.69
C SER A 407 45.23 -17.05 2.99
N MET A 408 45.68 -17.24 4.23
CA MET A 408 47.08 -17.00 4.56
C MET A 408 47.94 -17.81 3.58
N PRO A 409 49.08 -17.28 3.12
CA PRO A 409 50.05 -18.09 2.40
C PRO A 409 50.40 -19.32 3.25
N PRO A 410 50.65 -20.50 2.64
CA PRO A 410 50.98 -21.70 3.39
C PRO A 410 52.17 -21.42 4.31
N PRO A 411 52.20 -22.01 5.52
CA PRO A 411 53.31 -21.82 6.44
C PRO A 411 54.62 -22.23 5.76
N SER A 412 55.68 -21.46 6.01
CA SER A 412 57.04 -21.82 5.67
C SER A 412 57.32 -23.26 6.13
N SER A 413 57.79 -24.08 5.20
CA SER A 413 58.21 -25.47 5.43
C SER A 413 58.98 -25.59 6.75
N LEU A 414 58.51 -26.46 7.64
CA LEU A 414 59.26 -26.89 8.82
C LEU A 414 60.65 -27.38 8.39
N PRO A 415 61.73 -27.03 9.12
CA PRO A 415 63.05 -27.58 8.84
C PRO A 415 63.04 -29.10 9.08
N PRO A 416 63.84 -29.88 8.33
CA PRO A 416 63.92 -31.32 8.52
C PRO A 416 64.43 -31.64 9.94
N PRO A 417 64.00 -32.78 10.53
CA PRO A 417 64.41 -33.15 11.87
C PRO A 417 65.94 -33.37 11.94
N PRO A 418 66.59 -33.03 13.07
CA PRO A 418 68.01 -33.29 13.26
C PRO A 418 68.27 -34.80 13.24
N SER A 419 69.33 -35.19 12.54
CA SER A 419 69.82 -36.57 12.51
C SER A 419 70.49 -36.93 13.84
N ARG A 420 69.85 -37.88 14.56
CA ARG A 420 70.27 -38.60 15.78
C ARG A 420 70.28 -37.84 17.09
#